data_AF-A0A7G9YLC4-F1
#
_entry.id   AF-A0A7G9YLC4-F1
#
_cell.length_a   1.000
_cell.length_b   1.000
_cell.length_c   1.000
_cell.angle_alpha   90.00
_cell.angle_beta   90.00
_cell.angle_gamma   90.00
#
_symmetry.space_group_name_H-M   'P 1'
#
loop_
_entity.id
_entity.type
_entity.pdbx_description
1 polymer ?
#
loop_
_entity_poly.entity_id
_entity_poly.type
_entity_poly.pdbx_seq_one_letter_code
_entity_poly.pdbx_strand_id
1 'polypeptide(L)'
;MNLSGIVQTLETINIRPDEIQDEQLSETFRILLQLIEELSGHVEKLKAENQKLRDEISLMKGEQPKPNIKPSGKKPNVDISSEEERKPKNTPKNKKPKTKKDKIKIDRVEVCEVDKGILPDDAEFKGYQSVVVQEIVIKTDNVEYKKEIYYSQSQKKTYIGKTPSEIEGEFGPGVKSTVLTLKHVANVSEPKIHEFMDNFDIHIAPSTISRIITKNNKLFHQEKSDIFKAGLLSTGYQQMDDTSSRVHGQNHYAQIVCNPYYTAYFTTPRKDRLTILDILRGDPSGESRSYCFNEGNYSPTHPDGMNGSPLSAS
;
A
#
# COMPACT_ATOMS: atom_id res chain seq x y z
N MET A 1 35.12 -23.02 -19.64
CA MET A 1 35.97 -22.43 -18.58
C MET A 1 35.12 -21.44 -17.81
N ASN A 2 35.02 -21.54 -16.48
CA ASN A 2 34.28 -20.56 -15.69
C ASN A 2 35.17 -19.30 -15.48
N LEU A 3 34.55 -18.13 -15.27
CA LEU A 3 35.25 -16.85 -15.09
C LEU A 3 36.25 -16.89 -13.91
N SER A 4 35.90 -17.58 -12.83
CA SER A 4 36.74 -17.76 -11.65
C SER A 4 38.03 -18.54 -11.96
N GLY A 5 37.98 -19.55 -12.84
CA GLY A 5 39.13 -20.35 -13.23
C GLY A 5 40.07 -19.60 -14.18
N ILE A 6 39.52 -18.72 -15.03
CA ILE A 6 40.34 -17.84 -15.89
C ILE A 6 41.08 -16.81 -15.02
N VAL A 7 40.39 -16.18 -14.06
CA VAL A 7 40.99 -15.21 -13.14
C VAL A 7 42.10 -15.86 -12.30
N GLN A 8 41.84 -17.05 -11.73
CA GLN A 8 42.86 -17.79 -10.98
C GLN A 8 44.09 -18.14 -11.83
N THR A 9 43.89 -18.51 -13.09
CA THR A 9 44.99 -18.82 -14.02
C THR A 9 45.81 -17.56 -14.33
N LEU A 10 45.15 -16.42 -14.54
CA LEU A 10 45.82 -15.14 -14.80
C LEU A 10 46.59 -14.60 -13.57
N GLU A 11 46.03 -14.75 -12.36
CA GLU A 11 46.72 -14.41 -11.11
C GLU A 11 47.97 -15.28 -10.89
N THR A 12 47.92 -16.56 -11.29
CA THR A 12 49.07 -17.47 -11.19
C THR A 12 50.19 -17.12 -12.17
N ILE A 13 49.83 -16.58 -13.34
CA ILE A 13 50.76 -16.22 -14.41
C ILE A 13 51.51 -14.91 -14.10
N ASN A 14 50.95 -14.02 -13.25
CA ASN A 14 51.58 -12.80 -12.72
C ASN A 14 52.40 -11.99 -13.76
N ILE A 15 51.85 -11.82 -14.96
CA ILE A 15 52.51 -11.04 -16.03
C ILE A 15 52.43 -9.55 -15.67
N ARG A 16 53.60 -8.92 -15.58
CA ARG A 16 53.76 -7.46 -15.45
C ARG A 16 54.30 -6.94 -16.78
N PRO A 17 53.46 -6.30 -17.62
CA PRO A 17 53.85 -5.86 -18.95
C PRO A 17 55.08 -4.94 -18.96
N ASP A 18 55.27 -4.16 -17.89
CA ASP A 18 56.38 -3.21 -17.73
C ASP A 18 57.70 -3.85 -17.28
N GLU A 19 57.70 -5.14 -16.91
CA GLU A 19 58.89 -5.90 -16.49
C GLU A 19 59.34 -6.92 -17.57
N ILE A 20 58.68 -6.93 -18.73
CA ILE A 20 59.02 -7.80 -19.86
C ILE A 20 60.27 -7.24 -20.56
N GLN A 21 61.33 -8.04 -20.64
CA GLN A 21 62.61 -7.64 -21.27
C GLN A 21 62.54 -7.54 -22.80
N ASP A 22 61.59 -8.27 -23.42
CA ASP A 22 61.35 -8.22 -24.87
C ASP A 22 60.38 -7.08 -25.21
N GLU A 23 60.91 -6.07 -25.89
CA GLU A 23 60.19 -4.83 -26.22
C GLU A 23 59.04 -5.06 -27.22
N GLN A 24 59.18 -6.01 -28.15
CA GLN A 24 58.11 -6.37 -29.09
C GLN A 24 56.98 -7.11 -28.39
N LEU A 25 57.32 -7.97 -27.44
CA LEU A 25 56.35 -8.72 -26.65
C LEU A 25 55.58 -7.77 -25.71
N SER A 26 56.26 -6.83 -25.05
CA SER A 26 55.65 -5.82 -24.16
C SER A 26 54.62 -4.95 -24.91
N GLU A 27 54.98 -4.43 -26.09
CA GLU A 27 54.06 -3.65 -26.92
C GLU A 27 52.86 -4.46 -27.41
N THR A 28 53.06 -5.73 -27.78
CA THR A 28 51.95 -6.61 -28.17
C THR A 28 50.95 -6.83 -27.02
N PHE A 29 51.44 -6.99 -25.78
CA PHE A 29 50.59 -7.12 -24.60
C PHE A 29 49.80 -5.84 -24.30
N ARG A 30 50.40 -4.66 -24.47
CA ARG A 30 49.72 -3.37 -24.29
C ARG A 30 48.57 -3.18 -25.28
N ILE A 31 48.82 -3.48 -26.57
CA ILE A 31 47.80 -3.40 -27.62
C ILE A 31 46.65 -4.38 -27.34
N LEU A 32 46.96 -5.61 -26.91
CA LEU A 32 45.96 -6.61 -26.58
C LEU A 32 45.08 -6.17 -25.39
N LEU A 33 45.69 -5.61 -24.34
CA LEU A 33 44.96 -5.10 -23.18
C LEU A 33 44.03 -3.95 -23.56
N GLN A 34 44.49 -3.02 -24.39
CA GLN A 34 43.67 -1.91 -24.87
C GLN A 34 42.49 -2.40 -25.72
N LEU A 35 42.70 -3.41 -26.57
CA LEU A 35 41.64 -4.03 -27.37
C LEU A 35 40.62 -4.75 -26.50
N ILE A 36 41.06 -5.43 -25.43
CA ILE A 36 40.17 -6.09 -24.47
C ILE A 36 39.33 -5.07 -23.70
N GLU A 37 39.92 -3.94 -23.31
CA GLU A 37 39.21 -2.85 -22.64
C GLU A 37 38.13 -2.26 -23.55
N GLU A 38 38.47 -1.99 -24.82
CA GLU A 38 37.53 -1.48 -25.81
C GLU A 38 36.40 -2.48 -26.11
N LEU A 39 36.72 -3.77 -26.25
CA LEU A 39 35.73 -4.83 -26.44
C LEU A 39 34.82 -4.97 -25.22
N SER A 40 35.35 -4.89 -24.00
CA SER A 40 34.57 -4.91 -22.76
C SER A 40 33.59 -3.74 -22.71
N GLY A 41 34.06 -2.54 -23.09
CA GLY A 41 33.21 -1.36 -23.22
C GLY A 41 32.07 -1.53 -24.23
N HIS A 42 32.34 -2.13 -25.39
CA HIS A 42 31.30 -2.43 -26.38
C HIS A 42 30.29 -3.49 -25.88
N VAL A 43 30.76 -4.52 -25.18
CA VAL A 43 29.88 -5.55 -24.60
C VAL A 43 28.91 -4.95 -23.58
N GLU A 44 29.37 -4.04 -22.72
CA GLU A 44 28.49 -3.38 -21.75
C GLU A 44 27.46 -2.46 -22.43
N LYS A 45 27.86 -1.71 -23.47
CA LYS A 45 26.91 -0.92 -24.29
C LYS A 45 25.85 -1.81 -24.95
N LEU A 46 26.29 -2.91 -25.56
CA LEU A 46 25.38 -3.87 -26.21
C LEU A 46 24.43 -4.53 -25.21
N LYS A 47 24.90 -4.93 -24.02
CA LYS A 47 24.02 -5.46 -22.96
C LYS A 47 22.98 -4.43 -22.52
N ALA A 48 23.38 -3.17 -22.35
CA ALA A 48 22.47 -2.10 -21.97
C ALA A 48 21.39 -1.86 -23.04
N GLU A 49 21.77 -1.88 -24.32
CA GLU A 49 20.84 -1.75 -25.43
C GLU A 49 19.91 -2.96 -25.57
N ASN A 50 20.43 -4.17 -25.40
CA ASN A 50 19.63 -5.39 -25.41
C ASN A 50 18.58 -5.39 -24.27
N GLN A 51 18.95 -4.87 -23.11
CA GLN A 51 18.02 -4.72 -21.98
C GLN A 51 16.91 -3.72 -22.31
N LYS A 52 17.23 -2.57 -22.92
CA LYS A 52 16.23 -1.59 -23.36
C LYS A 52 15.24 -2.17 -24.37
N LEU A 53 15.73 -2.90 -25.38
CA LEU A 53 14.87 -3.53 -26.39
C LEU A 53 13.95 -4.60 -25.77
N ARG A 54 14.45 -5.36 -24.78
CA ARG A 54 13.62 -6.32 -24.03
C ARG A 54 12.53 -5.62 -23.23
N ASP A 55 12.85 -4.53 -22.55
CA ASP A 55 11.88 -3.75 -21.77
C ASP A 55 10.81 -3.12 -22.68
N GLU A 56 11.17 -2.68 -23.88
CA GLU A 56 10.24 -2.16 -24.89
C GLU A 56 9.31 -3.26 -25.45
N ILE A 57 9.84 -4.47 -25.68
CA ILE A 57 9.03 -5.65 -26.05
C ILE A 57 8.04 -6.02 -24.94
N SER A 58 8.45 -6.00 -23.67
CA SER A 58 7.56 -6.28 -22.53
C SER A 58 6.44 -5.24 -22.44
N LEU A 59 6.75 -3.96 -22.64
CA LEU A 59 5.76 -2.88 -22.65
C LEU A 59 4.74 -3.05 -23.79
N MET A 60 5.20 -3.38 -25.01
CA MET A 60 4.32 -3.67 -26.15
C MET A 60 3.43 -4.91 -25.92
N LYS A 61 3.87 -5.85 -25.08
CA LYS A 61 3.10 -7.03 -24.68
C LYS A 61 2.18 -6.81 -23.47
N GLY A 62 2.16 -5.61 -22.89
CA GLY A 62 1.34 -5.27 -21.71
C GLY A 62 1.90 -5.79 -20.38
N GLU A 63 3.16 -6.21 -20.36
CA GLU A 63 3.88 -6.65 -19.16
C GLU A 63 4.72 -5.50 -18.59
N GLN A 64 5.05 -5.53 -17.29
CA GLN A 64 5.90 -4.51 -16.68
C GLN A 64 7.39 -4.76 -17.00
N PRO A 65 8.16 -3.70 -17.30
CA PRO A 65 9.60 -3.82 -17.55
C PRO A 65 10.35 -4.21 -16.29
N LYS A 66 11.59 -4.70 -16.45
CA LYS A 66 12.38 -5.22 -15.34
C LYS A 66 12.66 -4.11 -14.31
N PRO A 67 12.40 -4.33 -13.00
CA PRO A 67 12.63 -3.31 -11.99
C PRO A 67 14.12 -3.00 -11.83
N ASN A 68 14.47 -1.72 -11.82
CA ASN A 68 15.84 -1.25 -11.62
C ASN A 68 16.21 -1.32 -10.13
N ILE A 69 16.79 -2.46 -9.71
CA ILE A 69 17.25 -2.69 -8.35
C ILE A 69 18.63 -2.05 -8.19
N LYS A 70 18.72 -0.96 -7.43
CA LYS A 70 20.01 -0.33 -7.11
C LYS A 70 20.86 -1.30 -6.26
N PRO A 71 22.17 -1.42 -6.51
CA PRO A 71 23.04 -2.21 -5.65
C PRO A 71 23.05 -1.60 -4.25
N SER A 72 22.72 -2.42 -3.24
CA SER A 72 22.85 -2.04 -1.84
C SER A 72 24.33 -1.82 -1.52
N GLY A 73 24.69 -0.62 -1.05
CA GLY A 73 26.04 -0.35 -0.54
C GLY A 73 26.40 -1.38 0.55
N LYS A 74 27.60 -1.97 0.45
CA LYS A 74 28.14 -2.92 1.43
C LYS A 74 28.19 -2.24 2.80
N LYS A 75 27.22 -2.53 3.67
CA LYS A 75 27.36 -2.33 5.12
C LYS A 75 28.26 -3.44 5.67
N PRO A 76 29.10 -3.16 6.69
CA PRO A 76 29.80 -4.23 7.40
C PRO A 76 28.79 -5.26 7.90
N ASN A 77 29.15 -6.54 7.78
CA ASN A 77 28.35 -7.69 8.19
C ASN A 77 28.26 -7.72 9.72
N VAL A 78 27.46 -6.82 10.27
CA VAL A 78 26.96 -6.95 11.64
C VAL A 78 25.72 -7.80 11.50
N ASP A 79 25.74 -8.97 12.11
CA ASP A 79 24.55 -9.80 12.26
C ASP A 79 23.56 -9.04 13.16
N ILE A 80 22.68 -8.26 12.54
CA ILE A 80 21.56 -7.56 13.20
C ILE A 80 20.31 -8.46 13.11
N SER A 81 20.50 -9.78 13.06
CA SER A 81 19.39 -10.72 13.10
C SER A 81 18.86 -10.83 14.52
N SER A 82 17.58 -10.50 14.70
CA SER A 82 16.82 -10.78 15.93
C SER A 82 16.48 -12.28 16.10
N GLU A 83 17.23 -13.19 15.45
CA GLU A 83 17.13 -14.64 15.60
C GLU A 83 17.27 -15.07 17.07
N GLU A 84 18.15 -14.44 17.85
CA GLU A 84 18.33 -14.77 19.27
C GLU A 84 17.17 -14.25 20.16
N GLU A 85 16.49 -13.17 19.74
CA GLU A 85 15.24 -12.70 20.38
C GLU A 85 14.03 -13.54 20.00
N ARG A 86 14.10 -14.32 18.91
CA ARG A 86 13.18 -15.42 18.61
C ARG A 86 13.48 -16.65 19.47
N LYS A 87 13.56 -16.49 20.79
CA LYS A 87 13.28 -17.63 21.67
C LYS A 87 11.88 -18.14 21.33
N PRO A 88 11.66 -19.46 21.12
CA PRO A 88 10.35 -20.00 20.88
C PRO A 88 9.51 -19.81 22.15
N LYS A 89 8.82 -18.68 22.24
CA LYS A 89 7.77 -18.44 23.23
C LYS A 89 6.71 -19.51 23.01
N ASN A 90 6.78 -20.54 23.85
CA ASN A 90 5.81 -21.61 24.00
C ASN A 90 5.58 -22.42 22.71
N THR A 91 5.98 -23.70 22.75
CA THR A 91 5.34 -24.76 21.97
C THR A 91 3.86 -24.44 21.82
N PRO A 92 3.32 -24.31 20.60
CA PRO A 92 1.90 -24.05 20.43
C PRO A 92 1.16 -25.18 21.11
N LYS A 93 0.54 -24.90 22.26
CA LYS A 93 -0.48 -25.78 22.84
C LYS A 93 -1.37 -26.16 21.67
N ASN A 94 -1.50 -27.46 21.40
CA ASN A 94 -2.41 -28.01 20.40
C ASN A 94 -3.78 -27.33 20.57
N LYS A 95 -3.99 -26.24 19.85
CA LYS A 95 -5.26 -25.53 19.83
C LYS A 95 -6.13 -26.47 19.04
N LYS A 96 -6.91 -27.29 19.76
CA LYS A 96 -8.05 -27.98 19.17
C LYS A 96 -8.75 -26.96 18.28
N PRO A 97 -8.92 -27.21 16.97
CA PRO A 97 -9.57 -26.25 16.09
C PRO A 97 -10.92 -25.93 16.72
N LYS A 98 -11.09 -24.68 17.18
CA LYS A 98 -12.40 -24.23 17.66
C LYS A 98 -13.35 -24.42 16.49
N THR A 99 -14.35 -25.27 16.67
CA THR A 99 -15.43 -25.48 15.70
C THR A 99 -16.03 -24.11 15.40
N LYS A 100 -15.82 -23.61 14.17
CA LYS A 100 -16.35 -22.30 13.74
C LYS A 100 -17.88 -22.30 13.65
N LYS A 101 -18.51 -23.48 13.65
CA LYS A 101 -19.95 -23.69 13.51
C LYS A 101 -20.76 -22.91 14.55
N ASP A 102 -20.30 -22.89 15.80
CA ASP A 102 -21.02 -22.23 16.90
C ASP A 102 -21.04 -20.70 16.78
N LYS A 103 -20.24 -20.13 15.84
CA LYS A 103 -20.20 -18.70 15.56
C LYS A 103 -21.04 -18.29 14.35
N ILE A 104 -21.56 -19.26 13.58
CA ILE A 104 -22.32 -18.98 12.36
C ILE A 104 -23.78 -18.79 12.77
N LYS A 105 -24.31 -17.58 12.54
CA LYS A 105 -25.74 -17.31 12.68
C LYS A 105 -26.49 -18.05 11.57
N ILE A 106 -27.56 -18.75 11.92
CA ILE A 106 -28.44 -19.41 10.95
C ILE A 106 -29.57 -18.44 10.59
N ASP A 107 -29.60 -17.98 9.33
CA ASP A 107 -30.64 -17.06 8.84
C ASP A 107 -31.88 -17.80 8.33
N ARG A 108 -31.72 -19.04 7.84
CA ARG A 108 -32.80 -19.92 7.38
C ARG A 108 -32.49 -21.38 7.67
N VAL A 109 -33.54 -22.16 7.93
CA VAL A 109 -33.47 -23.63 8.08
C VAL A 109 -34.33 -24.24 6.99
N GLU A 110 -33.72 -25.05 6.14
CA GLU A 110 -34.41 -25.81 5.09
C GLU A 110 -34.31 -27.29 5.44
N VAL A 111 -35.44 -27.99 5.42
CA VAL A 111 -35.49 -29.44 5.68
C VAL A 111 -35.33 -30.18 4.36
N CYS A 112 -34.26 -30.94 4.22
CA CYS A 112 -34.04 -31.82 3.08
C CYS A 112 -34.73 -33.16 3.35
N GLU A 113 -35.98 -33.30 2.89
CA GLU A 113 -36.71 -34.56 3.00
C GLU A 113 -36.05 -35.64 2.13
N VAL A 114 -35.98 -36.86 2.67
CA VAL A 114 -35.57 -38.03 1.89
C VAL A 114 -36.75 -38.44 1.02
N ASP A 115 -36.49 -38.74 -0.26
CA ASP A 115 -37.51 -39.31 -1.14
C ASP A 115 -38.00 -40.65 -0.56
N LYS A 116 -39.31 -40.73 -0.28
CA LYS A 116 -39.90 -41.92 0.35
C LYS A 116 -39.93 -43.13 -0.59
N GLY A 117 -39.83 -42.94 -1.91
CA GLY A 117 -39.81 -44.03 -2.88
C GLY A 117 -38.53 -44.85 -2.87
N ILE A 118 -37.43 -44.31 -2.33
CA ILE A 118 -36.15 -45.03 -2.19
C ILE A 118 -35.97 -45.68 -0.82
N LEU A 119 -36.90 -45.44 0.11
CA LEU A 119 -36.83 -45.99 1.46
C LEU A 119 -37.34 -47.44 1.45
N PRO A 120 -36.64 -48.38 2.10
CA PRO A 120 -37.19 -49.69 2.36
C PRO A 120 -38.34 -49.61 3.39
N ASP A 121 -39.21 -50.63 3.41
CA ASP A 121 -40.41 -50.64 4.28
C ASP A 121 -40.08 -50.60 5.79
N ASP A 122 -38.87 -51.00 6.18
CA ASP A 122 -38.36 -50.96 7.55
C ASP A 122 -37.65 -49.65 7.92
N ALA A 123 -37.62 -48.67 7.01
CA ALA A 123 -36.96 -47.39 7.27
C ALA A 123 -37.72 -46.55 8.30
N GLU A 124 -37.09 -46.33 9.45
CA GLU A 124 -37.60 -45.47 10.51
C GLU A 124 -36.95 -44.09 10.50
N PHE A 125 -37.75 -43.06 10.76
CA PHE A 125 -37.25 -41.70 10.92
C PHE A 125 -36.47 -41.56 12.25
N LYS A 126 -35.17 -41.23 12.16
CA LYS A 126 -34.26 -41.08 13.31
C LYS A 126 -33.91 -39.63 13.68
N GLY A 127 -34.57 -38.64 13.10
CA GLY A 127 -34.30 -37.23 13.31
C GLY A 127 -33.48 -36.59 12.17
N TYR A 128 -32.98 -35.38 12.41
CA TYR A 128 -32.26 -34.59 11.41
C TYR A 128 -30.77 -34.52 11.71
N GLN A 129 -29.94 -34.61 10.67
CA GLN A 129 -28.53 -34.28 10.73
C GLN A 129 -28.30 -32.89 10.14
N SER A 130 -27.78 -31.95 10.94
CA SER A 130 -27.56 -30.57 10.47
C SER A 130 -26.29 -30.44 9.62
N VAL A 131 -26.44 -29.87 8.42
CA VAL A 131 -25.34 -29.37 7.59
C VAL A 131 -25.50 -27.85 7.49
N VAL A 132 -24.47 -27.10 7.89
CA VAL A 132 -24.48 -25.62 7.82
C VAL A 132 -23.65 -25.20 6.60
N VAL A 133 -24.28 -24.52 5.65
CA VAL A 133 -23.65 -23.92 4.46
C VAL A 133 -23.75 -22.41 4.56
N GLN A 134 -22.66 -21.70 4.25
CA GLN A 134 -22.64 -20.23 4.20
C GLN A 134 -22.73 -19.78 2.75
N GLU A 135 -23.79 -19.03 2.44
CA GLU A 135 -24.05 -18.47 1.11
C GLU A 135 -24.08 -16.94 1.16
N ILE A 136 -23.86 -16.30 0.02
CA ILE A 136 -24.04 -14.86 -0.15
C ILE A 136 -25.15 -14.61 -1.19
N VAL A 137 -26.13 -13.78 -0.82
CA VAL A 137 -27.20 -13.35 -1.73
C VAL A 137 -26.91 -11.91 -2.12
N ILE A 138 -26.61 -11.68 -3.41
CA ILE A 138 -26.46 -10.34 -3.98
C ILE A 138 -27.66 -10.11 -4.90
N LYS A 139 -28.50 -9.13 -4.56
CA LYS A 139 -29.68 -8.74 -5.33
C LYS A 139 -29.93 -7.24 -5.16
N THR A 140 -30.64 -6.66 -6.13
CA THR A 140 -31.12 -5.29 -6.02
C THR A 140 -32.27 -5.18 -5.03
N ASP A 141 -32.42 -4.00 -4.44
CA ASP A 141 -33.55 -3.60 -3.59
C ASP A 141 -34.00 -2.20 -4.01
N ASN A 142 -34.72 -2.15 -5.14
CA ASN A 142 -35.15 -0.90 -5.77
C ASN A 142 -36.47 -0.42 -5.17
N VAL A 143 -36.50 0.80 -4.65
CA VAL A 143 -37.68 1.40 -3.99
C VAL A 143 -38.17 2.62 -4.76
N GLU A 144 -39.43 2.61 -5.19
CA GLU A 144 -40.10 3.76 -5.81
C GLU A 144 -40.73 4.67 -4.74
N TYR A 145 -40.15 5.85 -4.52
CA TYR A 145 -40.70 6.86 -3.60
C TYR A 145 -41.70 7.78 -4.32
N LYS A 146 -43.00 7.51 -4.16
CA LYS A 146 -44.07 8.37 -4.68
C LYS A 146 -44.29 9.56 -3.75
N LYS A 147 -43.84 10.74 -4.19
CA LYS A 147 -43.95 11.98 -3.41
C LYS A 147 -45.29 12.63 -3.70
N GLU A 148 -46.09 12.88 -2.66
CA GLU A 148 -47.32 13.65 -2.81
C GLU A 148 -47.01 15.09 -3.24
N ILE A 149 -47.84 15.63 -4.14
CA ILE A 149 -47.72 16.98 -4.67
C ILE A 149 -49.07 17.67 -4.51
N TYR A 150 -49.08 18.80 -3.79
CA TYR A 150 -50.24 19.66 -3.64
C TYR A 150 -49.93 21.04 -4.19
N TYR A 151 -50.83 21.60 -4.98
CA TYR A 151 -50.72 22.98 -5.47
C TYR A 151 -51.75 23.88 -4.77
N SER A 152 -51.27 24.98 -4.18
CA SER A 152 -52.13 26.02 -3.61
C SER A 152 -52.26 27.17 -4.60
N GLN A 153 -53.44 27.29 -5.21
CA GLN A 153 -53.71 28.33 -6.21
C GLN A 153 -53.75 29.74 -5.60
N SER A 154 -54.24 29.89 -4.37
CA SER A 154 -54.27 31.17 -3.65
C SER A 154 -52.87 31.66 -3.29
N GLN A 155 -51.96 30.75 -2.93
CA GLN A 155 -50.58 31.08 -2.57
C GLN A 155 -49.61 30.97 -3.75
N LYS A 156 -50.07 30.52 -4.93
CA LYS A 156 -49.25 30.20 -6.11
C LYS A 156 -48.02 29.34 -5.76
N LYS A 157 -48.21 28.34 -4.90
CA LYS A 157 -47.13 27.53 -4.32
C LYS A 157 -47.40 26.04 -4.41
N THR A 158 -46.38 25.28 -4.77
CA THR A 158 -46.39 23.80 -4.77
C THR A 158 -45.74 23.27 -3.50
N TYR A 159 -46.41 22.33 -2.86
CA TYR A 159 -45.95 21.57 -1.71
C TYR A 159 -45.65 20.16 -2.17
N ILE A 160 -44.45 19.67 -1.87
CA ILE A 160 -44.00 18.33 -2.27
C ILE A 160 -43.55 17.59 -1.01
N GLY A 161 -44.00 16.34 -0.87
CA GLY A 161 -43.53 15.44 0.20
C GLY A 161 -42.00 15.33 0.21
N LYS A 162 -41.40 15.11 1.38
CA LYS A 162 -39.94 14.92 1.49
C LYS A 162 -39.62 13.43 1.39
N THR A 163 -38.51 13.10 0.75
CA THR A 163 -37.92 11.77 0.88
C THR A 163 -37.28 11.63 2.27
N PRO A 164 -37.10 10.39 2.78
CA PRO A 164 -36.30 10.17 3.99
C PRO A 164 -34.93 10.87 3.89
N SER A 165 -34.44 11.41 5.01
CA SER A 165 -33.19 12.18 5.05
C SER A 165 -31.96 11.40 4.63
N GLU A 166 -32.02 10.07 4.76
CA GLU A 166 -30.97 9.12 4.41
C GLU A 166 -30.83 8.95 2.88
N ILE A 167 -31.83 9.40 2.12
CA ILE A 167 -31.90 9.21 0.67
C ILE A 167 -31.61 10.54 -0.02
N GLU A 168 -30.36 10.66 -0.47
CA GLU A 168 -29.88 11.77 -1.27
C GLU A 168 -29.46 11.28 -2.66
N GLY A 169 -30.13 11.79 -3.69
CA GLY A 169 -29.91 11.40 -5.08
C GLY A 169 -30.55 10.06 -5.45
N GLU A 170 -30.02 9.43 -6.49
CA GLU A 170 -30.57 8.21 -7.09
C GLU A 170 -30.11 6.91 -6.41
N PHE A 171 -28.98 6.96 -5.67
CA PHE A 171 -28.37 5.79 -5.06
C PHE A 171 -28.46 5.84 -3.54
N GLY A 172 -29.03 4.79 -2.95
CA GLY A 172 -29.17 4.62 -1.51
C GLY A 172 -27.85 4.34 -0.77
N PRO A 173 -27.89 4.31 0.57
CA PRO A 173 -26.70 4.08 1.40
C PRO A 173 -26.04 2.71 1.16
N GLY A 174 -26.80 1.68 0.80
CA GLY A 174 -26.26 0.35 0.48
C GLY A 174 -25.30 0.37 -0.72
N VAL A 175 -25.69 1.02 -1.82
CA VAL A 175 -24.83 1.18 -3.00
C VAL A 175 -23.60 2.02 -2.65
N LYS A 176 -23.79 3.16 -1.99
CA LYS A 176 -22.69 4.07 -1.60
C LYS A 176 -21.66 3.38 -0.71
N SER A 177 -22.11 2.68 0.32
CA SER A 177 -21.23 1.93 1.24
C SER A 177 -20.52 0.76 0.55
N THR A 178 -21.19 0.08 -0.39
CA THR A 178 -20.58 -0.99 -1.19
C THR A 178 -19.47 -0.43 -2.09
N VAL A 179 -19.70 0.69 -2.79
CA VAL A 179 -18.66 1.37 -3.59
C VAL A 179 -17.45 1.72 -2.74
N LEU A 180 -17.65 2.34 -1.56
CA LEU A 180 -16.57 2.71 -0.65
C LEU A 180 -15.82 1.48 -0.12
N THR A 181 -16.54 0.41 0.22
CA THR A 181 -15.94 -0.85 0.70
C THR A 181 -15.08 -1.49 -0.38
N LEU A 182 -15.62 -1.62 -1.60
CA LEU A 182 -14.87 -2.16 -2.72
C LEU A 182 -13.61 -1.34 -3.01
N LYS A 183 -13.72 -0.01 -2.96
CA LYS A 183 -12.59 0.87 -3.23
C LYS A 183 -11.52 0.84 -2.14
N HIS A 184 -11.91 0.94 -0.87
CA HIS A 184 -10.97 1.20 0.23
C HIS A 184 -10.60 -0.04 1.04
N VAL A 185 -11.46 -1.06 1.08
CA VAL A 185 -11.20 -2.32 1.81
C VAL A 185 -10.70 -3.40 0.86
N ALA A 186 -11.33 -3.54 -0.31
CA ALA A 186 -10.98 -4.57 -1.27
C ALA A 186 -10.02 -4.10 -2.39
N ASN A 187 -9.63 -2.82 -2.40
CA ASN A 187 -8.73 -2.22 -3.39
C ASN A 187 -9.14 -2.44 -4.86
N VAL A 188 -10.44 -2.46 -5.13
CA VAL A 188 -10.99 -2.61 -6.48
C VAL A 188 -10.89 -1.29 -7.25
N SER A 189 -10.51 -1.34 -8.52
CA SER A 189 -10.45 -0.16 -9.40
C SER A 189 -11.85 0.35 -9.75
N GLU A 190 -12.01 1.66 -10.01
CA GLU A 190 -13.33 2.23 -10.36
C GLU A 190 -14.00 1.57 -11.57
N PRO A 191 -13.29 1.21 -12.67
CA PRO A 191 -13.88 0.45 -13.76
C PRO A 191 -14.40 -0.94 -13.35
N LYS A 192 -13.69 -1.62 -12.43
CA LYS A 192 -14.14 -2.92 -11.93
C LYS A 192 -15.28 -2.80 -10.93
N ILE A 193 -15.35 -1.71 -10.18
CA ILE A 193 -16.54 -1.39 -9.37
C ILE A 193 -17.75 -1.16 -10.29
N HIS A 194 -17.57 -0.43 -11.38
CA HIS A 194 -18.63 -0.22 -12.37
C HIS A 194 -19.11 -1.54 -12.98
N GLU A 195 -18.19 -2.37 -13.47
CA GLU A 195 -18.50 -3.71 -14.00
C GLU A 195 -19.23 -4.58 -12.97
N PHE A 196 -18.81 -4.54 -11.71
CA PHE A 196 -19.49 -5.23 -10.63
C PHE A 196 -20.94 -4.74 -10.47
N MET A 197 -21.16 -3.42 -10.43
CA MET A 197 -22.51 -2.86 -10.26
C MET A 197 -23.44 -3.22 -11.43
N ASP A 198 -22.92 -3.14 -12.66
CA ASP A 198 -23.68 -3.46 -13.87
C ASP A 198 -24.09 -4.94 -13.93
N ASN A 199 -23.20 -5.85 -13.49
CA ASN A 199 -23.50 -7.28 -13.40
C ASN A 199 -24.62 -7.63 -12.39
N PHE A 200 -24.96 -6.70 -11.50
CA PHE A 200 -26.06 -6.85 -10.53
C PHE A 200 -27.21 -5.87 -10.80
N ASP A 201 -27.38 -5.42 -12.05
CA ASP A 201 -28.47 -4.53 -12.50
C ASP A 201 -28.52 -3.19 -11.74
N ILE A 202 -27.38 -2.70 -11.23
CA ILE A 202 -27.24 -1.35 -10.67
C ILE A 202 -26.70 -0.43 -11.78
N HIS A 203 -27.60 0.31 -12.42
CA HIS A 203 -27.25 1.25 -13.49
C HIS A 203 -26.62 2.53 -12.93
N ILE A 204 -25.30 2.55 -12.79
CA ILE A 204 -24.55 3.68 -12.24
C ILE A 204 -23.46 4.15 -13.20
N ALA A 205 -23.40 5.46 -13.47
CA ALA A 205 -22.35 6.01 -14.31
C ALA A 205 -20.97 5.98 -13.61
N PRO A 206 -19.85 5.80 -14.36
CA PRO A 206 -18.50 5.85 -13.78
C PRO A 206 -18.20 7.15 -13.03
N SER A 207 -18.71 8.29 -13.53
CA SER A 207 -18.56 9.60 -12.88
C SER A 207 -19.27 9.68 -11.53
N THR A 208 -20.38 8.96 -11.36
CA THR A 208 -21.09 8.88 -10.08
C THR A 208 -20.31 8.04 -9.07
N ILE A 209 -19.68 6.94 -9.49
CA ILE A 209 -18.76 6.17 -8.64
C ILE A 209 -17.62 7.06 -8.14
N SER A 210 -16.96 7.79 -9.05
CA SER A 210 -15.88 8.72 -8.67
C SER A 210 -16.37 9.78 -7.69
N ARG A 211 -17.59 10.31 -7.88
CA ARG A 211 -18.21 11.29 -6.98
C ARG A 211 -18.48 10.70 -5.59
N ILE A 212 -18.98 9.48 -5.50
CA ILE A 212 -19.21 8.77 -4.23
C ILE A 212 -17.89 8.64 -3.45
N ILE A 213 -16.79 8.34 -4.14
CA ILE A 213 -15.46 8.16 -3.52
C ILE A 213 -14.84 9.50 -3.08
N THR A 214 -15.04 10.57 -3.86
CA THR A 214 -14.25 11.81 -3.71
C THR A 214 -14.99 12.98 -3.05
N LYS A 215 -16.33 12.95 -2.98
CA LYS A 215 -17.14 14.06 -2.44
C LYS A 215 -17.69 13.73 -1.06
N ASN A 216 -18.03 14.80 -0.32
CA ASN A 216 -18.61 14.74 1.03
C ASN A 216 -17.75 14.03 2.09
N ASN A 217 -16.43 13.94 1.88
CA ASN A 217 -15.48 13.28 2.79
C ASN A 217 -15.09 14.09 4.03
N LYS A 218 -15.77 15.21 4.32
CA LYS A 218 -15.43 16.09 5.46
C LYS A 218 -15.45 15.34 6.79
N LEU A 219 -16.46 14.48 6.98
CA LEU A 219 -16.57 13.65 8.18
C LEU A 219 -15.36 12.70 8.31
N PHE A 220 -15.02 11.97 7.24
CA PHE A 220 -13.86 11.07 7.25
C PHE A 220 -12.53 11.80 7.46
N HIS A 221 -12.38 13.01 6.93
CA HIS A 221 -11.20 13.83 7.17
C HIS A 221 -11.10 14.26 8.64
N GLN A 222 -12.24 14.60 9.25
CA GLN A 222 -12.30 14.93 10.67
C GLN A 222 -11.97 13.71 11.53
N GLU A 223 -12.62 12.57 11.29
CA GLU A 223 -12.34 11.30 11.98
C GLU A 223 -10.88 10.90 11.86
N LYS A 224 -10.29 10.99 10.66
CA LYS A 224 -8.86 10.75 10.44
C LYS A 224 -7.99 11.67 11.31
N SER A 225 -8.31 12.96 11.37
CA SER A 225 -7.58 13.95 12.17
C SER A 225 -7.65 13.62 13.65
N ASP A 226 -8.83 13.24 14.15
CA ASP A 226 -9.06 12.92 15.55
C ASP A 226 -8.37 11.61 15.95
N ILE A 227 -8.46 10.57 15.11
CA ILE A 227 -7.74 9.30 15.29
C ILE A 227 -6.23 9.55 15.31
N PHE A 228 -5.72 10.37 14.39
CA PHE A 228 -4.29 10.65 14.32
C PHE A 228 -3.79 11.38 15.56
N LYS A 229 -4.51 12.40 16.04
CA LYS A 229 -4.18 13.13 17.27
C LYS A 229 -4.21 12.22 18.50
N ALA A 230 -5.25 11.41 18.65
CA ALA A 230 -5.34 10.44 19.73
C ALA A 230 -4.23 9.38 19.65
N GLY A 231 -3.93 8.92 18.44
CA GLY A 231 -2.86 7.97 18.13
C GLY A 231 -1.47 8.49 18.50
N LEU A 232 -1.16 9.75 18.17
CA LEU A 232 0.10 10.38 18.54
C LEU A 232 0.34 10.40 20.05
N LEU A 233 -0.71 10.60 20.84
CA LEU A 233 -0.64 10.64 22.31
C LEU A 233 -0.62 9.25 22.95
N SER A 234 -0.97 8.19 22.21
CA SER A 234 -1.12 6.84 22.77
C SER A 234 0.21 6.13 23.09
N THR A 235 1.32 6.59 22.51
CA THR A 235 2.66 6.02 22.69
C THR A 235 3.73 7.11 22.69
N GLY A 236 4.80 6.93 23.47
CA GLY A 236 5.98 7.83 23.45
C GLY A 236 6.89 7.66 22.22
N TYR A 237 6.51 6.80 21.29
CA TYR A 237 7.22 6.54 20.03
C TYR A 237 6.22 6.43 18.89
N GLN A 238 6.67 6.71 17.67
CA GLN A 238 5.92 6.50 16.45
C GLN A 238 6.85 5.81 15.45
N GLN A 239 6.32 4.84 14.69
CA GLN A 239 7.02 4.30 13.54
C GLN A 239 6.65 5.13 12.30
N MET A 240 7.65 5.43 11.48
CA MET A 240 7.48 6.16 10.24
C MET A 240 8.13 5.44 9.07
N ASP A 241 7.47 5.48 7.91
CA ASP A 241 7.98 4.99 6.64
C ASP A 241 7.45 5.88 5.50
N ASP A 242 8.10 5.84 4.32
CA ASP A 242 7.63 6.57 3.14
C ASP A 242 7.68 5.72 1.87
N THR A 243 6.63 5.81 1.06
CA THR A 243 6.63 5.27 -0.30
C THR A 243 6.40 6.38 -1.31
N SER A 244 7.08 6.28 -2.45
CA SER A 244 6.87 7.22 -3.56
C SER A 244 5.49 7.01 -4.18
N SER A 245 4.84 8.11 -4.57
CA SER A 245 3.53 8.14 -5.21
C SER A 245 3.50 9.22 -6.29
N ARG A 246 2.51 9.16 -7.19
CA ARG A 246 2.26 10.22 -8.18
C ARG A 246 0.89 10.82 -7.97
N VAL A 247 0.84 12.13 -7.80
CA VAL A 247 -0.40 12.91 -7.70
C VAL A 247 -0.42 13.90 -8.85
N HIS A 248 -1.44 13.82 -9.71
CA HIS A 248 -1.58 14.65 -10.92
C HIS A 248 -0.30 14.71 -11.78
N GLY A 249 0.38 13.56 -11.92
CA GLY A 249 1.61 13.50 -12.70
C GLY A 249 2.81 14.18 -12.04
N GLN A 250 2.80 14.47 -10.74
CA GLN A 250 3.94 14.98 -9.99
C GLN A 250 4.37 13.99 -8.91
N ASN A 251 5.68 13.88 -8.67
CA ASN A 251 6.22 13.03 -7.61
C ASN A 251 5.77 13.55 -6.25
N HIS A 252 5.20 12.65 -5.45
CA HIS A 252 4.81 12.86 -4.07
C HIS A 252 5.32 11.68 -3.23
N TYR A 253 5.21 11.79 -1.92
CA TYR A 253 5.59 10.77 -0.96
C TYR A 253 4.41 10.51 -0.05
N ALA A 254 3.96 9.26 0.00
CA ALA A 254 2.98 8.81 0.98
C ALA A 254 3.73 8.45 2.26
N GLN A 255 3.68 9.35 3.24
CA GLN A 255 4.21 9.18 4.58
C GLN A 255 3.26 8.28 5.38
N ILE A 256 3.81 7.27 6.02
CA ILE A 256 3.11 6.31 6.87
C ILE A 256 3.53 6.60 8.30
N VAL A 257 2.58 6.91 9.18
CA VAL A 257 2.82 7.08 10.62
C VAL A 257 1.97 6.07 11.35
N CYS A 258 2.58 5.23 12.17
CA CYS A 258 1.86 4.15 12.84
C CYS A 258 2.43 3.78 14.20
N ASN A 259 1.58 3.11 14.97
CA ASN A 259 1.91 2.42 16.19
C ASN A 259 0.93 1.22 16.35
N PRO A 260 0.95 0.46 17.47
CA PRO A 260 0.05 -0.69 17.65
C PRO A 260 -1.46 -0.38 17.57
N TYR A 261 -1.88 0.89 17.66
CA TYR A 261 -3.28 1.31 17.73
C TYR A 261 -3.79 1.98 16.46
N TYR A 262 -2.91 2.54 15.62
CA TYR A 262 -3.34 3.22 14.39
C TYR A 262 -2.29 3.19 13.27
N THR A 263 -2.75 3.48 12.06
CA THR A 263 -1.90 3.82 10.92
C THR A 263 -2.54 4.97 10.16
N ALA A 264 -1.79 6.04 9.94
CA ALA A 264 -2.21 7.22 9.20
C ALA A 264 -1.29 7.44 8.00
N TYR A 265 -1.91 7.79 6.88
CA TYR A 265 -1.23 8.05 5.61
C TYR A 265 -1.33 9.54 5.25
N PHE A 266 -0.22 10.16 4.87
CA PHE A 266 -0.16 11.55 4.43
C PHE A 266 0.60 11.65 3.12
N THR A 267 -0.07 12.09 2.06
CA THR A 267 0.58 12.31 0.77
C THR A 267 1.10 13.74 0.69
N THR A 268 2.42 13.91 0.67
CA THR A 268 3.09 15.22 0.67
C THR A 268 4.00 15.37 -0.56
N PRO A 269 4.20 16.59 -1.07
CA PRO A 269 5.10 16.81 -2.21
C PRO A 269 6.59 16.62 -1.86
N ARG A 270 6.93 16.71 -0.57
CA ARG A 270 8.30 16.60 -0.04
C ARG A 270 8.35 15.58 1.08
N LYS A 271 9.57 15.14 1.41
CA LYS A 271 9.88 14.25 2.54
C LYS A 271 11.01 14.77 3.43
N ASP A 272 11.20 16.09 3.41
CA ASP A 272 12.20 16.74 4.26
C ASP A 272 11.77 16.71 5.74
N ARG A 273 12.74 16.97 6.62
CA ARG A 273 12.51 17.00 8.07
C ARG A 273 11.35 17.92 8.46
N LEU A 274 11.20 19.06 7.79
CA LEU A 274 10.14 20.01 8.11
C LEU A 274 8.76 19.47 7.77
N THR A 275 8.64 18.67 6.70
CA THR A 275 7.39 17.99 6.33
C THR A 275 7.02 16.93 7.36
N ILE A 276 8.00 16.21 7.91
CA ILE A 276 7.78 15.25 8.98
C ILE A 276 7.29 15.93 10.26
N LEU A 277 7.92 17.05 10.65
CA LEU A 277 7.50 17.83 11.82
C LEU A 277 6.09 18.40 11.68
N ASP A 278 5.71 18.83 10.47
CA ASP A 278 4.35 19.26 10.16
C ASP A 278 3.32 18.16 10.38
N ILE A 279 3.58 16.97 9.85
CA ILE A 279 2.74 15.80 10.05
C ILE A 279 2.60 15.49 11.54
N LEU A 280 3.70 15.43 12.30
CA LEU A 280 3.67 15.11 13.73
C LEU A 280 2.97 16.19 14.58
N ARG A 281 2.89 17.43 14.10
CA ARG A 281 2.10 18.51 14.75
C ARG A 281 0.61 18.46 14.42
N GLY A 282 0.19 17.53 13.55
CA GLY A 282 -1.18 17.47 13.06
C GLY A 282 -1.53 18.57 12.06
N ASP A 283 -0.52 19.21 11.45
CA ASP A 283 -0.68 20.21 10.40
C ASP A 283 0.15 19.83 9.16
N PRO A 284 -0.30 18.85 8.35
CA PRO A 284 0.46 18.36 7.20
C PRO A 284 0.66 19.39 6.08
N SER A 285 -0.11 20.49 6.03
CA SER A 285 0.10 21.57 5.06
C SER A 285 1.23 22.50 5.48
N GLY A 286 1.58 22.52 6.77
CA GLY A 286 2.65 23.35 7.33
C GLY A 286 2.31 24.84 7.40
N GLU A 287 1.03 25.18 7.28
CA GLU A 287 0.53 26.56 7.27
C GLU A 287 0.73 27.25 8.62
N SER A 288 0.75 26.49 9.72
CA SER A 288 0.91 26.99 11.09
C SER A 288 2.37 27.05 11.58
N ARG A 289 3.36 26.93 10.69
CA ARG A 289 4.79 27.00 11.04
C ARG A 289 5.16 28.35 11.67
N SER A 290 5.35 28.36 12.98
CA SER A 290 6.06 29.42 13.69
C SER A 290 7.49 28.98 14.03
N TYR A 291 8.42 29.93 13.96
CA TYR A 291 9.80 29.73 14.38
C TYR A 291 10.07 30.63 15.58
N CYS A 292 10.51 30.04 16.68
CA CYS A 292 11.07 30.78 17.79
C CYS A 292 12.58 30.79 17.62
N PHE A 293 13.17 31.98 17.59
CA PHE A 293 14.62 32.10 17.67
C PHE A 293 15.04 31.89 19.12
N ASN A 294 15.89 30.90 19.36
CA ASN A 294 16.56 30.78 20.66
C ASN A 294 17.71 31.79 20.68
N GLU A 295 17.55 32.88 21.44
CA GLU A 295 18.59 33.93 21.58
C GLU A 295 19.94 33.38 22.10
N GLY A 296 19.94 32.21 22.75
CA GLY A 296 21.16 31.58 23.31
C GLY A 296 22.11 30.90 22.31
N ASN A 297 21.76 30.79 21.02
CA ASN A 297 22.61 30.11 20.01
C ASN A 297 23.22 31.06 18.97
N TYR A 298 22.96 32.36 19.06
CA TYR A 298 23.58 33.39 18.21
C TYR A 298 24.69 34.11 18.99
N SER A 299 25.67 33.35 19.48
CA SER A 299 26.97 33.96 19.74
C SER A 299 27.68 34.03 18.38
N PRO A 300 28.00 35.21 17.83
CA PRO A 300 28.92 35.27 16.70
C PRO A 300 30.18 34.56 17.17
N THR A 301 30.63 33.55 16.42
CA THR A 301 31.88 32.84 16.68
C THR A 301 32.99 33.89 16.78
N HIS A 302 33.37 34.26 18.00
CA HIS A 302 34.68 34.82 18.26
C HIS A 302 35.66 33.66 18.38
N PRO A 303 36.87 33.80 17.82
CA PRO A 303 37.81 32.71 17.68
C PRO A 303 38.31 32.31 19.07
N ASP A 304 38.37 31.00 19.31
CA ASP A 304 39.12 30.31 20.36
C ASP A 304 39.11 30.92 21.78
N GLY A 305 38.43 30.26 22.71
CA GLY A 305 38.61 30.57 24.13
C GLY A 305 37.72 29.78 25.11
N MET A 306 38.01 28.50 25.27
CA MET A 306 37.85 27.67 26.48
C MET A 306 36.59 27.73 27.38
N ASN A 307 36.11 26.50 27.65
CA ASN A 307 35.61 25.93 28.90
C ASN A 307 34.17 26.21 29.38
N GLY A 308 33.43 25.11 29.54
CA GLY A 308 32.38 24.99 30.56
C GLY A 308 31.11 24.29 30.10
N SER A 309 31.06 22.97 30.16
CA SER A 309 29.82 22.24 30.53
C SER A 309 29.51 22.53 32.02
N PRO A 310 28.30 22.29 32.60
CA PRO A 310 27.26 21.34 32.16
C PRO A 310 25.76 21.72 32.43
N LEU A 311 24.84 20.86 31.94
CA LEU A 311 23.46 20.57 32.45
C LEU A 311 22.43 21.71 32.43
N SER A 312 21.14 21.56 32.13
CA SER A 312 20.16 20.46 32.10
C SER A 312 18.94 20.94 31.29
N ALA A 313 18.11 20.04 30.76
CA ALA A 313 16.81 20.42 30.20
C ALA A 313 15.73 19.41 30.59
N SER A 314 14.75 19.93 31.34
CA SER A 314 13.35 19.50 31.39
C SER A 314 12.64 19.68 30.06
#